data_AF-A0A1E5UBB1-F1
#
_entry.id   AF-A0A1E5UBB1-F1
#
_cell.length_a   1.000
_cell.length_b   1.000
_cell.length_c   1.000
_cell.angle_alpha   90.00
_cell.angle_beta   90.00
_cell.angle_gamma   90.00
#
_symmetry.space_group_name_H-M   'P 1'
#
loop_
_entity.id
_entity.type
_entity.pdbx_description
1 polymer ?
#
loop_
_entity_poly.entity_id
_entity_poly.type
_entity_poly.pdbx_seq_one_letter_code
_entity_poly.pdbx_strand_id
1 'polypeptide(L)'
;MHQTLTQNATYAKKMVKVRSKTVEPVIGTLVNFTNMKRVNTRGIKNANKHVLMASLTYNLKKYLRFTIKKPSVKAQVLSLKQWKNFAFVKSVFPSINNSILSTPNFMILNLN
;
A
#
# COMPACT_ATOMS: atom_id res chain seq x y z
N MET A 1 35.68 -4.31 -10.34
CA MET A 1 34.31 -3.73 -10.35
C MET A 1 33.34 -4.80 -10.85
N HIS A 2 32.12 -4.85 -10.30
CA HIS A 2 31.15 -5.94 -10.55
C HIS A 2 30.71 -5.97 -12.02
N GLN A 3 30.96 -7.06 -12.75
CA GLN A 3 30.62 -7.24 -14.17
C GLN A 3 29.13 -6.99 -14.48
N THR A 4 28.26 -7.17 -13.48
CA THR A 4 26.81 -6.95 -13.55
C THR A 4 26.42 -5.47 -13.71
N LEU A 5 27.28 -4.52 -13.33
CA LEU A 5 27.04 -3.09 -13.50
C LEU A 5 27.37 -2.61 -14.93
N THR A 6 28.32 -3.28 -15.59
CA THR A 6 28.79 -2.96 -16.94
C THR A 6 27.91 -3.55 -18.04
N GLN A 7 27.28 -4.70 -17.82
CA GLN A 7 26.44 -5.36 -18.82
C GLN A 7 25.15 -4.59 -19.16
N ASN A 8 24.58 -3.84 -18.21
CA ASN A 8 23.36 -3.07 -18.46
C ASN A 8 23.35 -1.74 -17.68
N ALA A 9 24.01 -0.74 -18.26
CA ALA A 9 24.32 0.53 -17.60
C ALA A 9 23.08 1.36 -17.19
N THR A 10 22.00 1.29 -17.98
CA THR A 10 20.75 2.02 -17.70
C THR A 10 20.02 1.44 -16.49
N TYR A 11 19.92 0.11 -16.42
CA TYR A 11 19.36 -0.60 -15.27
C TYR A 11 20.19 -0.37 -14.01
N ALA A 12 21.51 -0.44 -14.10
CA ALA A 12 22.42 -0.16 -12.99
C ALA A 12 22.21 1.25 -12.42
N LYS A 13 22.17 2.29 -13.29
CA LYS A 13 21.89 3.67 -12.88
C LYS A 13 20.53 3.81 -12.19
N LYS A 14 19.49 3.17 -12.72
CA LYS A 14 18.15 3.17 -12.12
C LYS A 14 18.16 2.52 -10.73
N MET A 15 18.80 1.38 -10.58
CA MET A 15 18.90 0.65 -9.31
C MET A 15 19.71 1.40 -8.26
N VAL A 16 20.78 2.09 -8.65
CA VAL A 16 21.52 2.99 -7.75
C VAL A 16 20.61 4.12 -7.28
N LYS A 17 19.88 4.79 -8.17
CA LYS A 17 18.93 5.87 -7.81
C LYS A 17 17.80 5.37 -6.89
N VAL A 18 17.26 4.17 -7.13
CA VAL A 18 16.21 3.59 -6.28
C VAL A 18 16.75 3.26 -4.88
N ARG A 19 17.96 2.69 -4.79
CA ARG A 19 18.58 2.37 -3.50
C ARG A 19 18.98 3.64 -2.76
N SER A 20 19.61 4.61 -3.44
CA SER A 20 20.06 5.88 -2.85
C SER A 20 18.92 6.67 -2.22
N LYS A 21 17.73 6.67 -2.87
CA LYS A 21 16.48 7.21 -2.31
C LYS A 21 16.11 6.65 -0.93
N THR A 22 16.57 5.47 -0.57
CA THR A 22 16.32 4.85 0.75
C THR A 22 17.50 4.97 1.72
N VAL A 23 18.73 5.19 1.24
CA VAL A 23 19.90 5.30 2.13
C VAL A 23 20.07 6.73 2.67
N GLU A 24 19.81 7.75 1.83
CA GLU A 24 19.77 9.16 2.25
C GLU A 24 18.77 9.41 3.41
N PRO A 25 17.52 8.92 3.37
CA PRO A 25 16.61 9.12 4.49
C PRO A 25 17.00 8.36 5.75
N VAL A 26 17.73 7.23 5.67
CA VAL A 26 18.19 6.51 6.87
C VAL A 26 19.24 7.34 7.61
N ILE A 27 20.25 7.85 6.89
CA ILE A 27 21.29 8.70 7.48
C ILE A 27 20.67 10.01 7.99
N GLY A 28 19.81 10.67 7.21
CA GLY A 28 19.12 11.88 7.64
C GLY A 28 18.24 11.65 8.88
N THR A 29 17.57 10.49 8.96
CA THR A 29 16.76 10.15 10.14
C THR A 29 17.62 9.97 11.38
N LEU A 30 18.76 9.29 11.24
CA LEU A 30 19.69 9.08 12.35
C LEU A 30 20.26 10.42 12.87
N VAL A 31 20.69 11.28 11.95
CA VAL A 31 21.27 12.59 12.30
C VAL A 31 20.24 13.50 12.98
N ASN A 32 19.01 13.56 12.45
CA ASN A 32 17.99 14.50 12.91
C ASN A 32 17.19 14.00 14.13
N PHE A 33 16.94 12.69 14.24
CA PHE A 33 16.01 12.14 15.24
C PHE A 33 16.65 11.17 16.24
N THR A 34 17.86 10.65 15.99
CA THR A 34 18.53 9.71 16.92
C THR A 34 19.85 10.27 17.44
N ASN A 35 19.98 11.60 17.50
CA ASN A 35 21.13 12.34 18.03
C ASN A 35 22.48 11.93 17.41
N MET A 36 22.49 11.50 16.14
CA MET A 36 23.70 11.06 15.45
C MET A 36 24.51 12.22 14.83
N LYS A 37 24.10 13.49 15.09
CA LYS A 37 24.78 14.71 14.65
C LYS A 37 26.19 14.85 15.25
N ARG A 38 26.43 14.28 16.43
CA ARG A 38 27.74 14.28 17.10
C ARG A 38 28.03 12.89 17.65
N VAL A 39 29.20 12.32 17.31
CA VAL A 39 29.63 11.00 17.77
C VAL A 39 30.80 11.16 18.73
N ASN A 40 30.57 10.83 20.01
CA ASN A 40 31.55 11.02 21.08
C ASN A 40 32.52 9.84 21.19
N THR A 41 33.22 9.52 20.11
CA THR A 41 34.20 8.42 20.08
C THR A 41 35.60 8.93 19.79
N ARG A 42 36.61 8.37 20.47
CA ARG A 42 38.02 8.63 20.13
C ARG A 42 38.41 7.84 18.88
N GLY A 43 38.81 8.56 17.83
CA GLY A 43 39.34 8.00 16.58
C GLY A 43 38.29 7.55 15.56
N ILE A 44 38.63 7.65 14.28
CA ILE A 44 37.71 7.41 13.15
C ILE A 44 37.24 5.95 13.05
N LYS A 45 38.10 4.99 13.47
CA LYS A 45 37.75 3.57 13.49
C LYS A 45 36.58 3.27 14.43
N ASN A 46 36.52 3.94 15.57
CA ASN A 46 35.43 3.78 16.53
C ASN A 46 34.17 4.52 16.09
N ALA A 47 34.32 5.69 15.47
CA ALA A 47 33.21 6.43 14.87
C ALA A 47 32.50 5.58 13.80
N ASN A 48 33.27 4.90 12.94
CA ASN A 48 32.72 4.00 11.93
C ASN A 48 31.87 2.88 12.55
N LYS A 49 32.39 2.21 13.59
CA LYS A 49 31.64 1.16 14.31
C LYS A 49 30.33 1.70 14.91
N HIS A 50 30.36 2.89 15.51
CA HIS A 50 29.18 3.52 16.09
C HIS A 50 28.11 3.82 15.03
N VAL A 51 28.49 4.40 13.89
CA VAL A 51 27.56 4.72 12.81
C VAL A 51 26.96 3.44 12.19
N LEU A 52 27.78 2.41 11.99
CA LEU A 52 27.32 1.10 11.51
C LEU A 52 26.33 0.46 12.49
N MET A 53 26.62 0.50 13.79
CA MET A 53 25.71 -0.02 14.81
C MET A 53 24.39 0.75 14.82
N ALA A 54 24.44 2.09 14.83
CA ALA A 54 23.24 2.93 14.84
C ALA A 54 22.34 2.69 13.61
N SER A 55 22.93 2.61 12.42
CA SER A 55 22.20 2.30 11.19
C SER A 55 21.57 0.91 11.20
N LEU A 56 22.27 -0.11 11.71
CA LEU A 56 21.73 -1.45 11.89
C LEU A 56 20.54 -1.45 12.86
N THR A 57 20.68 -0.80 14.01
CA THR A 57 19.61 -0.70 15.02
C THR A 57 18.38 0.02 14.49
N TYR A 58 18.55 1.09 13.69
CA TYR A 58 17.42 1.76 13.03
C TYR A 58 16.67 0.81 12.08
N ASN A 59 17.41 0.04 11.28
CA ASN A 59 16.81 -0.93 10.38
C ASN A 59 16.05 -2.02 11.15
N LEU A 60 16.62 -2.53 12.24
CA LEU A 60 15.96 -3.50 13.12
C LEU A 60 14.69 -2.91 13.75
N LYS A 61 14.74 -1.68 14.29
CA LYS A 61 13.57 -0.97 14.82
C LYS A 61 12.47 -0.83 13.76
N LYS A 62 12.84 -0.51 12.52
CA LYS A 62 11.89 -0.42 11.40
C LYS A 62 11.27 -1.78 11.07
N TYR A 63 12.07 -2.84 11.07
CA TYR A 63 11.62 -4.21 10.85
C TYR A 63 10.66 -4.68 11.94
N LEU A 64 10.94 -4.39 13.21
CA LEU A 64 10.04 -4.73 14.32
C LEU A 64 8.72 -3.98 14.28
N ARG A 65 8.72 -2.74 13.79
CA ARG A 65 7.49 -1.95 13.56
C ARG A 65 6.70 -2.42 12.34
N PHE A 66 7.25 -3.31 11.52
CA PHE A 66 6.53 -3.91 10.40
C PHE A 66 5.51 -4.92 10.92
N THR A 67 4.37 -4.40 11.38
CA THR A 67 3.18 -5.22 11.55
C THR A 67 2.62 -5.51 10.16
N ILE A 68 2.68 -6.77 9.73
CA ILE A 68 1.97 -7.21 8.52
C ILE A 68 0.50 -6.87 8.76
N LYS A 69 -0.02 -5.86 8.05
CA LYS A 69 -1.46 -5.67 7.97
C LYS A 69 -2.00 -6.88 7.24
N LYS A 70 -2.46 -7.89 7.99
CA LYS A 70 -3.24 -8.99 7.42
C LYS A 70 -4.41 -8.30 6.70
N PRO A 71 -4.59 -8.46 5.38
CA PRO A 71 -5.73 -7.87 4.70
C PRO A 71 -6.98 -8.36 5.43
N SER A 72 -7.77 -7.44 5.96
CA SER A 72 -9.00 -7.78 6.67
C SER A 72 -9.96 -8.42 5.68
N VAL A 73 -10.03 -9.75 5.67
CA VAL A 73 -10.93 -10.56 4.82
C VAL A 73 -12.37 -10.03 4.85
N LYS A 74 -12.76 -9.39 5.96
CA LYS A 74 -14.08 -8.80 6.19
C LYS A 74 -14.49 -7.72 5.17
N ALA A 75 -13.55 -6.94 4.64
CA ALA A 75 -13.86 -5.90 3.63
C ALA A 75 -14.24 -6.51 2.27
N GLN A 76 -13.61 -7.62 1.87
CA GLN A 76 -13.95 -8.32 0.64
C GLN A 76 -15.34 -8.97 0.74
N VAL A 77 -15.66 -9.60 1.88
CA VAL A 77 -16.99 -10.22 2.10
C VAL A 77 -18.13 -9.19 2.12
N LEU A 78 -17.92 -8.02 2.74
CA LEU A 78 -18.89 -6.91 2.70
C LEU A 78 -19.14 -6.42 1.26
N SER A 79 -18.08 -6.25 0.46
CA SER A 79 -18.22 -5.85 -0.94
C SER A 79 -19.01 -6.87 -1.78
N LEU A 80 -18.79 -8.18 -1.54
CA LEU A 80 -19.51 -9.26 -2.21
C LEU A 80 -20.99 -9.31 -1.81
N LYS A 81 -21.30 -9.09 -0.52
CA LYS A 81 -22.70 -9.07 -0.05
C LYS A 81 -23.46 -7.85 -0.58
N GLN A 82 -22.80 -6.70 -0.66
CA GLN A 82 -23.38 -5.48 -1.21
C GLN A 82 -23.68 -5.61 -2.71
N TRP A 83 -22.79 -6.27 -3.47
CA TRP A 83 -23.02 -6.58 -4.89
C TRP A 83 -24.22 -7.50 -5.13
N LYS A 84 -24.37 -8.55 -4.31
CA LYS A 84 -25.53 -9.47 -4.41
C LYS A 84 -26.85 -8.75 -4.15
N ASN A 85 -26.91 -7.90 -3.12
CA ASN A 85 -28.10 -7.11 -2.82
C ASN A 85 -28.42 -6.11 -3.94
N PHE A 86 -27.41 -5.42 -4.48
CA PHE A 86 -27.59 -4.49 -5.59
C PHE A 86 -28.05 -5.19 -6.88
N ALA A 87 -27.50 -6.36 -7.19
CA ALA A 87 -27.91 -7.16 -8.33
C ALA A 87 -29.37 -7.61 -8.21
N PHE A 88 -29.81 -8.03 -7.02
CA PHE A 88 -31.20 -8.39 -6.75
C PHE A 88 -32.15 -7.20 -6.90
N VAL A 89 -31.80 -6.03 -6.34
CA VAL A 89 -32.61 -4.82 -6.51
C VAL A 89 -32.70 -4.44 -7.99
N LYS A 90 -31.59 -4.53 -8.73
CA LYS A 90 -31.56 -4.23 -10.17
C LYS A 90 -32.37 -5.23 -11.00
N SER A 91 -32.49 -6.50 -10.60
CA SER A 91 -33.32 -7.47 -11.30
C SER A 91 -34.81 -7.33 -10.97
N VAL A 92 -35.14 -6.89 -9.76
CA VAL A 92 -36.53 -6.73 -9.30
C VAL A 92 -37.17 -5.43 -9.81
N PHE A 93 -36.40 -4.34 -9.91
CA PHE A 93 -36.91 -3.01 -10.33
C PHE A 93 -37.66 -3.01 -11.69
N PRO A 94 -37.13 -3.63 -12.76
CA PRO A 94 -37.81 -3.70 -14.05
C PRO A 94 -39.09 -4.53 -14.00
N SER A 95 -39.11 -5.58 -13.18
CA SER A 95 -40.28 -6.47 -13.02
C SER A 95 -41.45 -5.74 -12.36
N ILE A 96 -41.18 -4.94 -11.32
CA ILE A 96 -42.21 -4.12 -10.66
C ILE A 96 -42.71 -3.03 -11.62
N ASN A 97 -41.83 -2.31 -12.31
CA ASN A 97 -42.25 -1.28 -13.26
C ASN A 97 -43.11 -1.85 -14.40
N ASN A 98 -42.75 -3.02 -14.94
CA ASN A 98 -43.54 -3.67 -15.99
C ASN A 98 -44.90 -4.18 -15.49
N SER A 99 -45.00 -4.61 -14.23
CA SER A 99 -46.27 -5.01 -13.59
C SER A 99 -47.18 -3.81 -13.30
N ILE A 100 -46.60 -2.68 -12.89
CA ILE A 100 -47.35 -1.43 -12.69
C ILE A 100 -47.84 -0.86 -14.02
N LEU A 101 -47.06 -0.97 -15.11
CA LEU A 101 -47.49 -0.53 -16.44
C LEU A 101 -48.49 -1.47 -17.14
N SER A 102 -48.61 -2.74 -16.71
CA SER A 102 -49.56 -3.69 -17.32
C SER A 102 -50.95 -3.67 -16.69
N THR A 103 -51.09 -3.15 -15.47
CA THR A 103 -52.37 -3.05 -14.75
C THR A 103 -53.33 -1.93 -15.20
N PRO A 104 -52.93 -0.76 -15.75
CA PRO A 104 -53.87 0.28 -16.13
C PRO A 104 -54.62 -0.03 -17.44
N ASN A 105 -54.04 -0.85 -18.32
CA ASN A 105 -54.67 -1.19 -19.61
C ASN A 105 -55.73 -2.30 -19.52
N PHE A 106 -55.78 -3.08 -18.44
CA PHE A 106 -56.77 -4.16 -18.28
C PHE A 106 -58.11 -3.67 -17.71
N MET A 107 -58.11 -2.55 -16.96
CA MET A 107 -59.34 -2.02 -16.35
C MET A 107 -60.18 -1.20 -17.34
N ILE A 108 -59.57 -0.62 -18.39
CA ILE A 108 -60.26 0.19 -19.40
C ILE A 108 -60.99 -0.70 -20.44
N LEU A 109 -60.56 -1.95 -20.63
CA LEU A 109 -61.13 -2.88 -21.61
C LEU A 109 -62.35 -3.69 -21.11
N ASN A 110 -62.74 -3.55 -19.84
CA ASN A 110 -63.82 -4.32 -19.23
C ASN A 110 -65.05 -3.45 -18.86
N LEU A 111 -65.15 -2.24 -19.42
CA LEU A 111 -66.17 -1.23 -19.07
C LEU A 111 -66.91 -0.63 -20.28
N ASN A 112 -66.88 -1.30 -21.43
CA ASN A 112 -67.76 -1.02 -22.58
C ASN A 112 -68.59 -2.25 -22.95
#